data_AF-A0A4Q1CGD9-F1
#
_entry.id   AF-A0A4Q1CGD9-F1
#
_cell.length_a   1.000
_cell.length_b   1.000
_cell.length_c   1.000
_cell.angle_alpha   90.00
_cell.angle_beta   90.00
_cell.angle_gamma   90.00
#
_symmetry.space_group_name_H-M   'P 1'
#
loop_
_entity.id
_entity.type
_entity.pdbx_description
1 polymer ?
#
loop_
_entity_poly.entity_id
_entity_poly.type
_entity_poly.pdbx_seq_one_letter_code
_entity_poly.pdbx_strand_id
1 'polypeptide(L)'
;MADVTKPLVYSCSGCSSAAQMANHLAIKLDRSGKAEMSCIAGVGGNVKALVKTAKSSRKIIAIDGCPLACVKACLSNHNIKADQHFELSGYAVKKQKGVDFDSEEASAILELIQSKI
;
A
#
# COMPACT_ATOMS: atom_id res chain seq x y z
N MET A 1 10.08 -19.73 -0.71
CA MET A 1 9.85 -19.27 0.69
C MET A 1 9.83 -17.76 0.68
N ALA A 2 8.94 -17.12 1.44
CA ALA A 2 8.88 -15.65 1.50
C ALA A 2 10.22 -15.12 2.02
N ASP A 3 10.79 -14.15 1.32
CA ASP A 3 12.03 -13.49 1.74
C ASP A 3 11.70 -12.51 2.87
N VAL A 4 11.92 -12.96 4.11
CA VAL A 4 11.62 -12.21 5.33
C VAL A 4 12.48 -10.96 5.51
N THR A 5 13.49 -10.74 4.65
CA THR A 5 14.30 -9.52 4.67
C THR A 5 13.63 -8.34 3.97
N LYS A 6 12.65 -8.59 3.10
CA LYS A 6 11.98 -7.54 2.33
C LYS A 6 10.95 -6.79 3.17
N PRO A 7 10.71 -5.49 2.94
CA PRO A 7 9.58 -4.78 3.53
C PRO A 7 8.25 -5.37 3.07
N LEU A 8 7.22 -5.23 3.89
CA LEU A 8 5.83 -5.49 3.52
C LEU A 8 5.24 -4.25 2.86
N VAL A 9 4.48 -4.43 1.78
CA VAL A 9 3.68 -3.36 1.17
C VAL A 9 2.18 -3.64 1.30
N TYR A 10 1.45 -2.64 1.78
CA TYR A 10 -0.01 -2.63 1.87
C TYR A 10 -0.56 -1.48 1.05
N SER A 11 -1.69 -1.70 0.37
CA SER A 11 -2.33 -0.66 -0.44
C SER A 11 -3.82 -0.54 -0.15
N CYS A 12 -4.36 0.65 -0.33
CA CYS A 12 -5.80 0.88 -0.38
C CYS A 12 -6.35 0.32 -1.70
N SER A 13 -6.99 -0.86 -1.69
CA SER A 13 -7.53 -1.53 -2.89
C SER A 13 -9.05 -1.32 -3.08
N GLY A 14 -9.51 -0.07 -3.00
CA GLY A 14 -10.92 0.32 -3.24
C GLY A 14 -11.27 0.62 -4.70
N CYS A 15 -12.53 0.98 -4.99
CA CYS A 15 -13.06 1.13 -6.36
C CYS A 15 -12.76 2.46 -7.10
N SER A 16 -12.04 3.39 -6.48
CA SER A 16 -11.68 4.68 -7.12
C SER A 16 -10.37 4.60 -7.89
N SER A 17 -10.17 5.48 -8.88
CA SER A 17 -8.91 5.64 -9.65
C SER A 17 -7.68 5.65 -8.73
N ALA A 18 -7.67 6.49 -7.71
CA ALA A 18 -6.55 6.61 -6.78
C ALA A 18 -6.30 5.35 -5.94
N ALA A 19 -7.33 4.56 -5.67
CA ALA A 19 -7.19 3.29 -4.97
C ALA A 19 -6.69 2.18 -5.91
N GLN A 20 -7.16 2.16 -7.15
CA GLN A 20 -6.60 1.30 -8.19
C GLN A 20 -5.13 1.63 -8.48
N MET A 21 -4.74 2.93 -8.47
CA MET A 21 -3.34 3.35 -8.56
C MET A 21 -2.54 2.86 -7.35
N ALA A 22 -3.00 3.08 -6.12
CA ALA A 22 -2.32 2.58 -4.92
C ALA A 22 -2.07 1.07 -4.98
N ASN A 23 -3.06 0.31 -5.43
CA ASN A 23 -2.97 -1.12 -5.65
C ASN A 23 -1.96 -1.48 -6.76
N HIS A 24 -1.98 -0.75 -7.87
CA HIS A 24 -1.02 -0.92 -8.97
C HIS A 24 0.43 -0.74 -8.50
N LEU A 25 0.70 0.32 -7.72
CA LEU A 25 2.03 0.62 -7.19
C LEU A 25 2.53 -0.51 -6.27
N ALA A 26 1.69 -1.00 -5.36
CA ALA A 26 2.06 -2.11 -4.48
C ALA A 26 2.37 -3.40 -5.25
N ILE A 27 1.56 -3.73 -6.27
CA ILE A 27 1.82 -4.89 -7.14
C ILE A 27 3.14 -4.75 -7.89
N LYS A 28 3.48 -3.54 -8.37
CA LYS A 28 4.76 -3.31 -9.06
C LYS A 28 5.95 -3.47 -8.11
N LEU A 29 5.85 -2.99 -6.86
CA LEU A 29 6.88 -3.19 -5.84
C LEU A 29 7.08 -4.68 -5.51
N ASP A 30 5.99 -5.44 -5.40
CA ASP A 30 6.02 -6.88 -5.17
C ASP A 30 6.69 -7.64 -6.32
N ARG A 31 6.22 -7.42 -7.55
CA ARG A 31 6.73 -8.10 -8.75
C ARG A 31 8.17 -7.73 -9.11
N SER A 32 8.62 -6.54 -8.73
CA SER A 32 10.02 -6.13 -8.87
C SER A 32 10.93 -6.69 -7.76
N GLY A 33 10.34 -7.37 -6.77
CA GLY A 33 11.06 -7.94 -5.64
C GLY A 33 11.57 -6.91 -4.63
N LYS A 34 11.12 -5.65 -4.69
CA LYS A 34 11.49 -4.58 -3.74
C LYS A 34 10.72 -4.65 -2.42
N ALA A 35 9.52 -5.22 -2.44
CA ALA A 35 8.70 -5.48 -1.26
C ALA A 35 7.95 -6.80 -1.43
N GLU A 36 7.25 -7.25 -0.38
CA GLU A 36 6.27 -8.34 -0.45
C GLU A 36 4.89 -7.76 -0.15
N MET A 37 3.94 -7.93 -1.06
CA MET A 37 2.59 -7.42 -0.87
C MET A 37 1.77 -8.32 0.05
N SER A 38 1.05 -7.71 0.99
CA SER A 38 0.12 -8.43 1.86
C SER A 38 -1.26 -7.75 1.87
N CYS A 39 -2.31 -8.53 2.13
CA CYS A 39 -3.69 -8.08 1.97
C CYS A 39 -4.15 -7.25 3.18
N ILE A 40 -4.35 -5.95 2.95
CA ILE A 40 -4.85 -5.04 3.99
C ILE A 40 -6.28 -5.38 4.43
N ALA A 41 -7.11 -5.91 3.53
CA ALA A 41 -8.49 -6.26 3.84
C ALA A 41 -8.57 -7.36 4.91
N GLY A 42 -7.66 -8.33 4.87
CA GLY A 42 -7.62 -9.34 5.94
C GLY A 42 -6.97 -8.83 7.24
N VAL A 43 -6.10 -7.81 7.20
CA VAL A 43 -5.67 -7.12 8.44
C VAL A 43 -6.86 -6.39 9.07
N GLY A 44 -7.60 -5.59 8.29
CA GLY A 44 -8.80 -4.89 8.75
C GLY A 44 -9.93 -5.85 9.17
N GLY A 45 -10.03 -7.00 8.52
CA GLY A 45 -10.98 -8.07 8.83
C GLY A 45 -10.53 -9.03 9.94
N ASN A 46 -9.43 -8.75 10.65
CA ASN A 46 -8.90 -9.56 11.76
C ASN A 46 -8.55 -11.02 11.38
N VAL A 47 -8.17 -11.28 10.13
CA VAL A 47 -7.69 -12.58 9.69
C VAL A 47 -6.35 -12.87 10.37
N LYS A 48 -6.34 -13.84 11.31
CA LYS A 48 -5.20 -14.13 12.20
C LYS A 48 -3.86 -14.23 11.48
N ALA A 49 -3.82 -14.92 10.34
CA ALA A 49 -2.60 -15.09 9.56
C ALA A 49 -2.05 -13.74 9.03
N LEU A 50 -2.91 -12.85 8.53
CA LEU A 50 -2.47 -11.57 7.97
C LEU A 50 -2.11 -10.56 9.06
N VAL A 51 -2.84 -10.56 10.19
CA VAL A 51 -2.46 -9.75 11.36
C VAL A 51 -1.09 -10.21 11.90
N LYS A 52 -0.83 -11.53 11.95
CA LYS A 52 0.48 -12.05 12.33
C LYS A 52 1.59 -11.59 11.38
N THR A 53 1.33 -11.61 10.06
CA THR A 53 2.27 -11.09 9.07
C THR A 53 2.53 -9.60 9.28
N ALA A 54 1.49 -8.79 9.49
CA ALA A 54 1.64 -7.36 9.76
C ALA A 54 2.44 -7.07 11.05
N LYS A 55 2.39 -7.96 12.05
CA LYS A 55 3.18 -7.88 13.29
C LYS A 55 4.56 -8.54 13.22
N SER A 56 5.02 -8.95 12.04
CA SER A 56 6.29 -9.67 11.87
C SER A 56 7.56 -8.84 12.11
N SER A 57 7.43 -7.58 12.55
CA SER A 57 8.54 -6.62 12.74
C SER A 57 9.31 -6.26 11.47
N ARG A 58 8.84 -6.71 10.30
CA ARG A 58 9.34 -6.26 9.00
C ARG A 58 8.97 -4.79 8.79
N LYS A 59 9.80 -4.04 8.06
CA LYS A 59 9.48 -2.69 7.62
C LYS A 59 8.16 -2.70 6.83
N ILE A 60 7.30 -1.70 7.05
CA ILE A 60 5.99 -1.59 6.41
C ILE A 60 5.92 -0.32 5.56
N ILE A 61 5.54 -0.52 4.30
CA ILE A 61 5.18 0.52 3.35
C ILE A 61 3.65 0.52 3.21
N ALA A 62 3.01 1.63 3.55
CA ALA A 62 1.58 1.84 3.38
C ALA A 62 1.33 2.80 2.20
N ILE A 63 0.49 2.40 1.25
CA ILE A 63 0.09 3.23 0.11
C ILE A 63 -1.43 3.46 0.19
N ASP A 64 -1.83 4.67 0.55
CA ASP A 64 -3.24 5.08 0.60
C ASP A 64 -3.59 5.96 -0.58
N GLY A 65 -4.68 5.64 -1.28
CA GLY A 65 -5.11 6.43 -2.44
C GLY A 65 -5.79 7.76 -2.10
N CYS A 66 -6.17 8.00 -0.84
CA CYS A 66 -6.86 9.24 -0.47
C CYS A 66 -6.74 9.55 1.03
N PRO A 67 -7.16 10.75 1.49
CA PRO A 67 -7.02 11.18 2.88
C PRO A 67 -7.76 10.33 3.92
N LEU A 68 -8.67 9.45 3.49
CA LEU A 68 -9.32 8.49 4.39
C LEU A 68 -8.32 7.48 5.00
N ALA A 69 -7.16 7.31 4.37
CA ALA A 69 -6.03 6.54 4.90
C ALA A 69 -6.41 5.13 5.41
N CYS A 70 -7.12 4.36 4.58
CA CYS A 70 -7.64 3.03 4.93
C CYS A 70 -6.54 2.08 5.43
N VAL A 71 -5.38 2.06 4.79
CA VAL A 71 -4.24 1.21 5.20
C VAL A 71 -3.75 1.63 6.58
N LYS A 72 -3.51 2.93 6.78
CA LYS A 72 -3.12 3.48 8.09
C LYS A 72 -4.14 3.11 9.17
N ALA A 73 -5.44 3.25 8.90
CA ALA A 73 -6.50 2.92 9.85
C ALA A 73 -6.51 1.42 10.20
N CYS A 74 -6.43 0.53 9.21
CA CYS A 74 -6.41 -0.91 9.45
C CYS A 74 -5.16 -1.35 10.25
N LEU A 75 -3.99 -0.78 9.97
CA LEU A 75 -2.77 -1.05 10.74
C LEU A 75 -2.89 -0.52 12.18
N SER A 76 -3.41 0.70 12.34
CA SER A 76 -3.55 1.36 13.65
C SER A 76 -4.48 0.59 14.61
N ASN A 77 -5.53 -0.07 14.09
CA ASN A 77 -6.40 -0.96 14.88
C ASN A 77 -5.64 -2.11 15.55
N HIS A 78 -4.47 -2.48 15.02
CA HIS A 78 -3.59 -3.51 15.57
C HIS A 78 -2.36 -2.95 16.30
N ASN A 79 -2.35 -1.64 16.57
CA ASN A 79 -1.22 -0.87 17.11
C ASN A 79 0.04 -0.94 16.23
N ILE A 80 -0.15 -1.01 14.91
CA ILE A 80 0.93 -1.06 13.94
C ILE A 80 1.03 0.30 13.26
N LYS A 81 2.24 0.87 13.21
CA LYS A 81 2.55 2.07 12.44
C LYS A 81 3.42 1.69 11.26
N ALA A 82 3.07 2.17 10.07
CA ALA A 82 3.92 2.01 8.89
C ALA A 82 5.19 2.84 9.04
N ASP A 83 6.33 2.28 8.61
CA ASP A 83 7.61 2.98 8.55
C ASP A 83 7.58 4.05 7.44
N GLN A 84 6.92 3.74 6.33
CA GLN A 84 6.68 4.66 5.24
C GLN A 84 5.21 4.70 4.88
N HIS A 85 4.67 5.91 4.74
CA HIS A 85 3.28 6.13 4.37
C HIS A 85 3.21 7.09 3.19
N PHE A 86 2.66 6.60 2.08
CA PHE A 86 2.41 7.35 0.86
C PHE A 86 0.91 7.57 0.71
N GLU A 87 0.46 8.80 0.90
CA GLU A 87 -0.94 9.19 0.69
C GLU A 87 -1.04 9.95 -0.64
N LEU A 88 -1.63 9.31 -1.65
CA LEU A 88 -1.53 9.72 -3.05
C LEU A 88 -2.18 11.08 -3.36
N SER A 89 -3.12 11.57 -2.56
CA SER A 89 -3.69 12.91 -2.78
C SER A 89 -2.66 14.03 -2.54
N GLY A 90 -1.66 13.78 -1.68
CA GLY A 90 -0.50 14.64 -1.51
C GLY A 90 0.43 14.69 -2.73
N TYR A 91 0.25 13.78 -3.69
CA TYR A 91 0.98 13.70 -4.96
C TYR A 91 0.10 14.11 -6.16
N ALA A 92 -0.93 14.93 -5.91
CA ALA A 92 -1.90 15.42 -6.89
C ALA A 92 -2.80 14.36 -7.57
N VAL A 93 -2.75 13.10 -7.11
CA VAL A 93 -3.61 12.03 -7.63
C VAL A 93 -5.06 12.30 -7.24
N LYS A 94 -5.92 12.44 -8.24
CA LYS A 94 -7.34 12.71 -8.03
C LYS A 94 -8.13 11.41 -7.84
N LYS A 95 -8.98 11.39 -6.82
CA LYS A 95 -9.94 10.31 -6.59
C LYS A 95 -11.18 10.48 -7.47
N GLN A 96 -11.34 9.59 -8.46
CA GLN A 96 -12.50 9.53 -9.34
C GLN A 96 -13.13 8.14 -9.27
N LYS A 97 -14.46 8.05 -9.42
CA LYS A 97 -15.18 6.77 -9.45
C LYS A 97 -15.45 6.36 -10.90
N GLY A 98 -15.29 5.08 -11.23
CA GLY A 98 -15.59 4.56 -12.56
C GLY A 98 -14.62 5.02 -13.66
N VAL A 99 -13.42 5.47 -13.27
CA VAL A 99 -12.36 5.93 -14.18
C VAL A 99 -11.06 5.25 -13.75
N ASP A 100 -10.29 4.79 -14.73
CA ASP A 100 -8.95 4.26 -14.49
C ASP A 100 -7.97 5.37 -14.09
N PHE A 101 -6.87 4.99 -13.47
CA PHE A 101 -5.81 5.94 -13.14
C PHE A 101 -4.92 6.23 -14.35
N ASP A 102 -4.22 7.36 -14.32
CA ASP A 102 -3.23 7.71 -15.33
C ASP A 102 -1.95 6.88 -15.15
N SER A 103 -1.55 6.15 -16.19
CA SER A 103 -0.38 5.26 -16.16
C SER A 103 0.96 6.01 -16.12
N GLU A 104 1.04 7.20 -16.71
CA GLU A 104 2.24 8.03 -16.67
C GLU A 104 2.42 8.61 -15.26
N GLU A 105 1.33 9.12 -14.67
CA GLU A 105 1.32 9.56 -13.26
C GLU A 105 1.72 8.42 -12.32
N ALA A 106 1.16 7.22 -12.52
CA ALA A 106 1.53 6.04 -11.72
C ALA A 106 3.01 5.66 -11.86
N SER A 107 3.59 5.81 -13.06
CA SER A 107 5.00 5.50 -13.30
C SER A 107 5.91 6.48 -12.58
N ALA A 108 5.62 7.77 -12.64
CA ALA A 108 6.37 8.81 -11.92
C ALA A 108 6.29 8.61 -10.39
N ILE A 109 5.11 8.27 -9.86
CA ILE A 109 4.94 8.00 -8.43
C ILE A 109 5.68 6.73 -8.02
N LEU A 110 5.70 5.70 -8.86
CA LEU A 110 6.44 4.46 -8.59
C LEU A 110 7.94 4.75 -8.43
N GLU A 111 8.53 5.53 -9.32
CA GLU A 111 9.94 5.94 -9.22
C GLU A 111 10.20 6.73 -7.93
N LEU A 112 9.30 7.66 -7.59
CA LEU A 112 9.39 8.41 -6.33
C LEU A 112 9.37 7.48 -5.12
N ILE A 113 8.44 6.53 -5.05
CA ILE A 113 8.35 5.57 -3.93
C ILE A 113 9.64 4.75 -3.87
N GLN A 114 10.12 4.26 -5.01
CA GLN A 114 11.34 3.45 -5.09
C GLN A 114 12.59 4.20 -4.63
N SER A 115 12.64 5.53 -4.79
CA SER A 115 13.76 6.34 -4.28
C SER A 115 13.78 6.54 -2.76
N LYS A 116 12.66 6.22 -2.08
CA LYS A 116 12.46 6.48 -0.66
C LYS A 116 12.48 5.20 0.21
N ILE A 117 12.40 4.02 -0.39
CA ILE A 117 12.34 2.71 0.30
C ILE A 117 13.69 2.04 0.48
#